data_AF-A0A8T1AV08-F1
#
_entry.id   AF-A0A8T1AV08-F1
#
_cell.length_a   1.000
_cell.length_b   1.000
_cell.length_c   1.000
_cell.angle_alpha   90.00
_cell.angle_beta   90.00
_cell.angle_gamma   90.00
#
_symmetry.space_group_name_H-M   'P 1'
#
loop_
_entity.id
_entity.type
_entity.pdbx_description
1 polymer ?
#
loop_
_entity_poly.entity_id
_entity_poly.type
_entity_poly.pdbx_seq_one_letter_code
_entity_poly.pdbx_strand_id
1 'polypeptide(L)'
;MARWLAFFAECDFRVEYKPGRLNVVADALSRRPDYAAKTADGNRIGVESVSASSLTLIGDVKAAYASAADTKQFLSYISAPSDEERRKLAPHLRAPQWTTM
;
A
#
# COMPACT_ATOMS: atom_id res chain seq x y z
N MET A 1 19.51 -15.45 -10.03
CA MET A 1 19.37 -14.51 -8.89
C MET A 1 19.69 -13.06 -9.26
N ALA A 2 20.78 -12.83 -10.01
CA ALA A 2 21.29 -11.49 -10.32
C ALA A 2 20.28 -10.48 -10.91
N ARG A 3 19.32 -10.92 -11.74
CA ARG A 3 18.32 -10.03 -12.36
C ARG A 3 17.47 -9.26 -11.35
N TRP A 4 17.24 -9.82 -10.16
CA TRP A 4 16.34 -9.24 -9.16
C TRP A 4 17.09 -8.49 -8.05
N LEU A 5 18.42 -8.56 -8.00
CA LEU A 5 19.20 -7.96 -6.91
C LEU A 5 19.08 -6.43 -6.89
N ALA A 6 19.08 -5.78 -8.05
CA ALA A 6 18.90 -4.33 -8.14
C ALA A 6 17.50 -3.90 -7.64
N PHE A 7 16.47 -4.71 -7.89
CA PHE A 7 15.12 -4.45 -7.42
C PHE A 7 14.99 -4.61 -5.89
N PHE A 8 15.68 -5.60 -5.33
CA PHE A 8 15.66 -5.86 -3.90
C PHE A 8 16.61 -4.95 -3.09
N ALA A 9 17.60 -4.32 -3.72
CA ALA A 9 18.58 -3.47 -3.04
C ALA A 9 17.98 -2.22 -2.39
N GLU A 10 16.84 -1.74 -2.89
CA GLU A 10 16.13 -0.58 -2.35
C GLU A 10 15.17 -0.94 -1.21
N CYS A 11 14.90 -2.23 -1.00
CA CYS A 11 13.99 -2.71 0.04
C CYS A 11 14.78 -3.14 1.28
N ASP A 12 14.46 -2.58 2.43
CA ASP A 12 14.97 -3.08 3.72
C ASP A 12 14.12 -4.27 4.18
N PHE A 13 14.55 -5.49 3.85
CA PHE A 13 13.88 -6.71 4.26
C PHE A 13 14.83 -7.72 4.90
N ARG A 14 14.29 -8.54 5.79
CA ARG A 14 14.98 -9.70 6.36
C ARG A 14 14.30 -10.97 5.90
N VAL A 15 15.11 -11.94 5.50
CA VAL A 15 14.63 -13.25 5.11
C VAL A 15 14.45 -14.11 6.36
N GLU A 16 13.21 -14.41 6.70
CA GLU A 16 12.87 -15.34 7.78
C GLU A 16 12.10 -16.54 7.22
N TYR A 17 12.49 -17.74 7.64
CA TYR A 17 11.71 -18.93 7.33
C TYR A 17 10.44 -18.98 8.19
N LYS A 18 9.28 -19.10 7.53
CA LYS A 18 8.00 -19.37 8.19
C LYS A 18 7.53 -20.79 7.83
N PRO A 19 7.34 -21.68 8.81
CA PRO A 19 6.81 -23.02 8.58
C PRO A 19 5.45 -22.99 7.86
N GLY A 20 5.21 -23.96 6.97
CA GLY A 20 4.03 -23.99 6.10
C GLY A 20 2.68 -23.85 6.82
N ARG A 21 2.55 -24.37 8.04
CA ARG A 21 1.33 -24.23 8.86
C ARG A 21 1.00 -22.78 9.23
N LEU A 22 1.97 -21.88 9.22
CA LEU A 22 1.77 -20.44 9.46
C LEU A 22 1.53 -19.65 8.17
N ASN A 23 1.72 -20.26 7.00
CA ASN A 23 1.56 -19.62 5.70
C ASN A 23 0.12 -19.69 5.17
N VAL A 24 -0.88 -20.02 6.00
CA VAL A 24 -2.28 -20.22 5.56
C VAL A 24 -2.83 -19.01 4.82
N VAL A 25 -2.52 -17.80 5.29
CA VAL A 25 -2.99 -16.55 4.64
C VAL A 25 -2.31 -16.34 3.30
N ALA A 26 -0.97 -16.44 3.26
CA ALA A 26 -0.21 -16.30 2.02
C ALA A 26 -0.61 -17.37 0.99
N ASP A 27 -0.82 -18.60 1.43
CA ASP A 27 -1.27 -19.72 0.61
C ASP A 27 -2.70 -19.53 0.09
N ALA A 28 -3.62 -19.05 0.91
CA ALA A 28 -4.98 -18.73 0.48
C ALA A 28 -5.01 -17.58 -0.53
N LEU A 29 -4.18 -16.54 -0.34
CA LEU A 29 -4.07 -15.41 -1.26
C LEU A 29 -3.33 -15.76 -2.55
N SER A 30 -2.34 -16.65 -2.48
CA SER A 30 -1.64 -17.16 -3.66
C SER A 30 -2.53 -18.05 -4.51
N ARG A 31 -3.54 -18.70 -3.90
CA ARG A 31 -4.50 -19.53 -4.61
C ARG A 31 -5.51 -18.65 -5.35
N ARG A 32 -5.24 -18.44 -6.63
CA ARG A 32 -6.15 -17.82 -7.59
C ARG A 32 -7.09 -18.88 -8.19
N PRO A 33 -8.38 -18.95 -7.82
CA PRO A 33 -9.31 -19.93 -8.37
C PRO A 33 -9.54 -19.74 -9.88
N ASP A 34 -9.39 -18.52 -10.37
CA ASP A 34 -9.43 -18.14 -11.78
C ASP A 34 -8.24 -18.68 -12.59
N TYR A 35 -7.11 -18.97 -11.95
CA TYR A 35 -5.94 -19.57 -12.61
C TYR A 35 -6.03 -21.10 -12.66
N ALA A 36 -6.66 -21.73 -11.66
CA ALA A 36 -6.92 -23.17 -11.61
C ALA A 36 -8.09 -23.60 -12.52
N ALA A 37 -9.05 -22.71 -12.78
CA ALA A 37 -10.22 -22.98 -13.61
C ALA A 37 -9.91 -23.17 -15.11
N LYS A 38 -8.66 -22.97 -15.56
CA LYS A 38 -8.27 -23.32 -16.93
C LYS A 38 -8.12 -24.82 -17.17
N THR A 39 -8.27 -25.66 -16.14
CA THR A 39 -8.06 -27.12 -16.29
C THR A 39 -9.13 -28.02 -15.69
N ALA A 40 -10.26 -27.54 -15.15
CA ALA A 40 -11.35 -28.44 -14.77
C ALA A 40 -12.72 -27.76 -14.72
N ASP A 41 -13.63 -28.32 -15.51
CA ASP A 41 -15.07 -28.06 -15.51
C ASP A 41 -15.73 -28.36 -14.15
N GLY A 42 -16.76 -27.58 -13.83
CA GLY A 42 -17.89 -28.04 -13.00
C GLY A 42 -17.70 -28.08 -11.48
N ASN A 43 -17.76 -26.92 -10.80
CA ASN A 43 -18.64 -26.66 -9.63
C ASN A 43 -18.33 -25.26 -9.06
N ARG A 44 -19.11 -24.24 -9.46
CA ARG A 44 -18.99 -22.88 -8.91
C ARG A 44 -19.71 -22.82 -7.57
N ILE A 45 -19.00 -23.02 -6.46
CA ILE A 45 -19.46 -22.48 -5.17
C ILE A 45 -19.11 -20.99 -5.21
N GLY A 46 -20.12 -20.17 -5.51
CA GLY A 46 -19.98 -18.71 -5.46
C GLY A 46 -19.70 -18.29 -4.03
N VAL A 47 -18.46 -17.87 -3.76
CA VAL A 47 -18.21 -16.99 -2.61
C VAL A 47 -18.75 -15.63 -3.04
N GLU A 48 -19.97 -15.33 -2.62
CA GLU A 48 -20.49 -13.96 -2.70
C GLU A 48 -19.67 -13.10 -1.73
N SER A 49 -18.69 -12.39 -2.28
CA SER A 49 -18.15 -11.23 -1.58
C SER A 49 -19.31 -10.25 -1.41
N VAL A 50 -19.81 -10.12 -0.17
CA VAL A 50 -20.76 -9.08 0.19
C VAL A 50 -20.04 -7.74 0.10
N SER A 51 -19.96 -7.20 -1.12
CA SER A 51 -19.47 -5.86 -1.43
C SER A 51 -20.60 -4.85 -1.21
N ALA A 52 -21.17 -4.83 0.00
CA ALA A 52 -22.18 -3.87 0.40
C ALA A 52 -21.76 -3.18 1.70
N SER A 53 -20.57 -2.57 1.71
CA SER A 53 -20.17 -1.56 2.71
C SER A 53 -18.96 -0.68 2.31
N SER A 54 -18.32 -0.87 1.15
CA SER A 54 -17.04 -0.19 0.85
C SER A 54 -17.14 1.12 0.06
N LEU A 55 -18.30 1.43 -0.55
CA LEU A 55 -18.44 2.67 -1.34
C LEU A 55 -18.54 3.94 -0.48
N THR A 56 -19.17 3.86 0.70
CA THR A 56 -19.29 5.00 1.64
C THR A 56 -17.97 5.29 2.34
N LEU A 57 -17.26 4.25 2.82
CA LEU A 57 -15.99 4.41 3.51
C LEU A 57 -14.94 5.15 2.68
N ILE A 58 -14.82 4.82 1.39
CA ILE A 58 -13.87 5.49 0.50
C ILE A 58 -14.27 6.95 0.26
N GLY A 59 -15.58 7.23 0.19
CA GLY A 59 -16.11 8.60 0.11
C GLY A 59 -15.78 9.41 1.36
N ASP A 60 -15.99 8.82 2.54
CA ASP A 60 -15.76 9.46 3.84
C ASP A 60 -14.26 9.75 4.06
N VAL A 61 -13.38 8.82 3.67
CA VAL A 61 -11.92 9.02 3.70
C VAL A 61 -11.48 10.15 2.77
N LYS A 62 -12.03 10.20 1.55
CA LYS A 62 -11.74 11.28 0.60
C LYS A 62 -12.25 12.63 1.08
N ALA A 63 -13.44 12.68 1.69
CA ALA A 63 -14.02 13.90 2.25
C ALA A 63 -13.20 14.41 3.44
N ALA A 64 -12.77 13.51 4.33
CA ALA A 64 -11.90 13.86 5.46
C ALA A 64 -10.58 14.47 4.97
N TYR A 65 -9.94 13.89 3.95
CA TYR A 65 -8.72 14.45 3.36
C TYR A 65 -8.95 15.77 2.60
N ALA A 66 -10.08 15.94 1.91
CA ALA A 66 -10.38 17.19 1.18
C ALA A 66 -10.55 18.41 2.10
N SER A 67 -11.01 18.20 3.34
CA SER A 67 -11.17 19.27 4.35
C SER A 67 -9.87 19.66 5.06
N ALA A 68 -8.84 18.83 4.99
CA ALA A 68 -7.56 19.08 5.66
C ALA A 68 -6.75 20.09 4.82
N ALA A 69 -6.68 21.35 5.28
CA ALA A 69 -5.94 22.44 4.64
C ALA A 69 -4.48 22.09 4.32
N ASP A 70 -3.90 21.20 5.14
CA ASP A 70 -2.55 20.66 5.07
C ASP A 70 -2.30 19.82 3.81
N THR A 71 -3.34 19.20 3.24
CA THR A 71 -3.20 18.32 2.07
C THR A 71 -2.78 19.07 0.82
N LYS A 72 -3.20 20.33 0.67
CA LYS A 72 -2.81 21.18 -0.47
C LYS A 72 -1.34 21.57 -0.39
N GLN A 73 -0.85 21.88 0.81
CA GLN A 73 0.56 22.22 1.04
C GLN A 73 1.45 21.00 0.85
N PHE A 74 1.00 19.83 1.32
CA PHE A 74 1.70 18.58 1.09
C PHE A 74 1.73 18.22 -0.40
N LEU A 75 0.61 18.37 -1.11
CA LEU A 75 0.49 18.09 -2.54
C LEU A 75 1.36 19.03 -3.39
N SER A 76 1.48 20.31 -3.02
CA SER A 76 2.38 21.26 -3.71
C SER A 76 3.84 20.88 -3.51
N TYR A 77 4.23 20.53 -2.28
CA TYR A 77 5.59 20.10 -1.96
C TYR A 77 6.00 18.81 -2.69
N ILE A 78 5.14 17.78 -2.74
CA ILE A 78 5.46 16.54 -3.47
C ILE A 78 5.54 16.74 -4.98
N SER A 79 4.84 17.74 -5.52
CA SER A 79 4.88 18.09 -6.95
C SER A 79 6.14 18.90 -7.31
N ALA A 80 6.68 19.69 -6.37
CA ALA A 80 7.89 20.48 -6.54
C ALA A 80 8.70 20.54 -5.23
N PRO A 81 9.54 19.51 -4.95
CA PRO A 81 10.25 19.41 -3.68
C PRO A 81 11.40 20.42 -3.60
N SER A 82 11.12 21.59 -3.03
CA SER A 82 12.09 22.68 -2.78
C SER A 82 12.13 23.04 -1.29
N ASP A 83 13.27 23.54 -0.81
CA ASP A 83 13.45 23.95 0.59
C ASP A 83 12.56 25.15 0.96
N GLU A 84 12.18 25.98 -0.02
CA GLU A 84 11.21 27.06 0.15
C GLU A 84 9.79 26.52 0.41
N GLU A 85 9.37 25.51 -0.36
CA GLU A 85 8.07 24.86 -0.20
C GLU A 85 8.01 24.05 1.10
N ARG A 86 9.12 23.45 1.53
CA ARG A 86 9.25 22.82 2.86
C ARG A 86 9.03 23.80 4.00
N ARG A 87 9.50 25.04 3.87
CA ARG A 87 9.31 26.08 4.89
C ARG A 87 7.86 26.58 4.96
N LYS A 88 7.09 26.41 3.87
CA LYS A 88 5.64 26.72 3.81
C LYS A 88 4.76 25.61 4.40
N LEU A 89 5.27 24.40 4.57
CA LEU A 89 4.55 23.29 5.22
C LEU A 89 4.30 23.57 6.71
N ALA A 90 3.12 23.19 7.18
CA ALA A 90 2.78 23.17 8.60
C ALA A 90 3.83 22.38 9.42
N PRO A 91 4.13 22.78 10.67
CA PRO A 91 5.20 22.17 11.48
C PRO A 91 5.08 20.65 11.64
N HIS A 92 3.86 20.12 11.69
CA HIS A 92 3.58 18.69 11.84
C HIS A 92 3.77 17.89 10.53
N LEU A 93 3.89 18.56 9.37
CA LEU A 93 4.21 17.96 8.06
C LEU A 93 5.71 18.06 7.73
N ARG A 94 6.47 18.83 8.52
CA ARG A 94 7.90 19.02 8.32
C ARG A 94 8.63 17.83 8.97
N ALA A 95 9.40 17.10 8.17
CA ALA A 95 10.24 16.03 8.70
C ALA A 95 11.26 16.59 9.72
N PRO A 96 11.61 15.83 10.78
CA PRO A 96 12.64 16.25 11.73
C PRO A 96 13.95 16.50 10.98
N GLN A 97 14.51 17.70 11.16
CA GLN A 97 15.87 17.98 10.71
C GLN A 97 16.82 17.12 11.55
N TRP A 98 17.34 16.04 10.97
CA TRP A 98 18.50 15.38 11.54
C TRP A 98 19.64 16.38 11.42
N THR A 99 19.94 17.09 12.52
CA THR A 99 21.10 17.96 12.58
C THR A 99 22.32 17.04 12.51
N THR A 100 22.97 17.03 11.35
CA THR A 100 24.28 16.39 11.20
C THR A 100 25.24 17.03 12.20
N MET A 101 25.74 16.22 13.14
CA MET A 101 26.92 16.50 13.93
C MET A 101 28.15 15.96 13.21
#